data_AF-A0A087EBM7-F1
#
_entry.id   AF-A0A087EBM7-F1
#
_cell.length_a   1.000
_cell.length_b   1.000
_cell.length_c   1.000
_cell.angle_alpha   90.00
_cell.angle_beta   90.00
_cell.angle_gamma   90.00
#
_symmetry.space_group_name_H-M   'P 1'
#
loop_
_entity.id
_entity.type
_entity.pdbx_description
1 polymer ?
#
loop_
_entity_poly.entity_id
_entity_poly.type
_entity_poly.pdbx_seq_one_letter_code
_entity_poly.pdbx_strand_id
1 'polypeptide(L)'
;MSSLAQEEARSISENVTWGHRKRFADGKVTLPFSRFLGYDRGEDGNLVINELEAVTVRYIYSMFLEGLSLTAIAKHLKAEGHLSPGGNQNWPLGTLRSILTNEKYKGDALLQKSYVADFLTKRQIANQGEVPQYYVTGNHEAIINPAVWDFVQAELAAIKKGRRSASRQRTFSGKIRCGQCGSWYGSKTWHAGSKYEKRVWRCNHKYDGGSVCTTPHLSDQQLQVAFVEAVREMLAERGGVDGVLEAELLAELDTTDLRLQADRISAQAATVGDAIEKLIATNARVAQNQADYQHRFDTLSAEHTDLLQQHGIILAEITDLQNRLSAYQHYKLNLAELETSRIEFTPYLWHTLTDHAQVTADGMITFVFRDGSETALKMSDLASR
;
A
#
# COMPACT_ATOMS: atom_id res chain seq x y z
N MET A 1 -51.64 3.58 -13.42
CA MET A 1 -51.09 2.27 -12.98
C MET A 1 -49.55 2.25 -12.98
N SER A 2 -48.86 2.85 -13.97
CA SER A 2 -47.39 2.91 -13.98
C SER A 2 -46.75 3.72 -12.84
N SER A 3 -47.39 4.79 -12.36
CA SER A 3 -46.81 5.65 -11.31
C SER A 3 -46.80 4.99 -9.93
N LEU A 4 -47.88 4.31 -9.56
CA LEU A 4 -47.99 3.60 -8.27
C LEU A 4 -46.95 2.47 -8.17
N ALA A 5 -46.74 1.71 -9.24
CA ALA A 5 -45.73 0.66 -9.27
C ALA A 5 -44.29 1.21 -9.18
N GLN A 6 -44.02 2.39 -9.76
CA GLN A 6 -42.72 3.07 -9.63
C GLN A 6 -42.49 3.62 -8.21
N GLU A 7 -43.54 4.11 -7.56
CA GLU A 7 -43.49 4.65 -6.21
C GLU A 7 -43.29 3.54 -5.17
N GLU A 8 -43.94 2.38 -5.34
CA GLU A 8 -43.68 1.17 -4.55
C GLU A 8 -42.23 0.66 -4.74
N ALA A 9 -41.74 0.63 -5.99
CA ALA A 9 -40.37 0.22 -6.27
C ALA A 9 -39.33 1.16 -5.65
N ARG A 10 -39.60 2.48 -5.64
CA ARG A 10 -38.78 3.47 -4.94
C ARG A 10 -38.79 3.21 -3.43
N SER A 11 -39.97 3.09 -2.82
CA SER A 11 -40.14 2.84 -1.38
C SER A 11 -39.41 1.58 -0.91
N ILE A 12 -39.53 0.46 -1.65
CA ILE A 12 -38.80 -0.78 -1.34
C ILE A 12 -37.28 -0.54 -1.43
N SER A 13 -36.81 0.16 -2.46
CA SER A 13 -35.39 0.45 -2.63
C SER A 13 -34.85 1.32 -1.51
N GLU A 14 -35.60 2.32 -1.05
CA GLU A 14 -35.24 3.20 0.05
C GLU A 14 -35.19 2.44 1.38
N ASN A 15 -36.18 1.60 1.66
CA ASN A 15 -36.21 0.76 2.86
C ASN A 15 -35.04 -0.22 2.91
N VAL A 16 -34.72 -0.88 1.79
CA VAL A 16 -33.55 -1.77 1.68
C VAL A 16 -32.27 -0.98 1.90
N THR A 17 -32.13 0.18 1.25
CA THR A 17 -30.94 1.05 1.39
C THR A 17 -30.76 1.53 2.83
N TRP A 18 -31.84 1.94 3.50
CA TRP A 18 -31.84 2.32 4.91
C TRP A 18 -31.40 1.16 5.81
N GLY A 19 -31.92 -0.05 5.58
CA GLY A 19 -31.50 -1.25 6.29
C GLY A 19 -30.03 -1.60 6.09
N HIS A 20 -29.48 -1.40 4.90
CA HIS A 20 -28.04 -1.53 4.64
C HIS A 20 -27.22 -0.47 5.39
N ARG A 21 -27.62 0.81 5.31
CA ARG A 21 -26.94 1.92 6.00
C ARG A 21 -26.93 1.73 7.51
N LYS A 22 -28.05 1.30 8.10
CA LYS A 22 -28.13 0.98 9.52
C LYS A 22 -27.15 -0.13 9.91
N ARG A 23 -27.07 -1.20 9.11
CA ARG A 23 -26.08 -2.27 9.36
C ARG A 23 -24.63 -1.78 9.26
N PHE A 24 -24.33 -0.87 8.32
CA PHE A 24 -23.00 -0.28 8.23
C PHE A 24 -22.68 0.61 9.43
N ALA A 25 -23.65 1.41 9.90
CA ALA A 25 -23.52 2.22 11.11
C ALA A 25 -23.34 1.35 12.38
N ASP A 26 -24.04 0.21 12.45
CA ASP A 26 -23.88 -0.79 13.50
C ASP A 26 -22.53 -1.56 13.40
N GLY A 27 -21.69 -1.28 12.38
CA GLY A 27 -20.39 -1.94 12.18
C GLY A 27 -20.48 -3.39 11.70
N LYS A 28 -21.64 -3.86 11.23
CA LYS A 28 -21.84 -5.26 10.83
C LYS A 28 -21.15 -5.56 9.49
N VAL A 29 -20.03 -6.27 9.56
CA VAL A 29 -19.24 -6.68 8.39
C VAL A 29 -19.83 -7.93 7.76
N THR A 30 -19.93 -7.94 6.43
CA THR A 30 -20.34 -9.11 5.65
C THR A 30 -19.42 -9.36 4.47
N LEU A 31 -19.11 -10.63 4.19
CA LEU A 31 -18.29 -11.06 3.06
C LEU A 31 -19.04 -11.97 2.08
N PRO A 32 -18.67 -11.96 0.79
CA PRO A 32 -19.00 -13.05 -0.12
C PRO A 32 -18.05 -14.23 0.14
N PHE A 33 -18.32 -15.00 1.20
CA PHE A 33 -17.45 -16.10 1.68
C PHE A 33 -17.04 -17.09 0.57
N SER A 34 -17.92 -17.37 -0.39
CA SER A 34 -17.62 -18.28 -1.51
C SER A 34 -16.52 -17.80 -2.47
N ARG A 35 -16.09 -16.54 -2.38
CA ARG A 35 -15.07 -15.93 -3.24
C ARG A 35 -14.02 -15.16 -2.43
N PHE A 36 -13.96 -15.39 -1.12
CA PHE A 36 -13.02 -14.76 -0.22
C PHE A 36 -12.14 -15.83 0.40
N LEU A 37 -10.82 -15.74 0.21
CA LEU A 37 -9.88 -16.75 0.69
C LEU A 37 -9.52 -16.47 2.16
N GLY A 38 -9.52 -17.50 3.00
CA GLY A 38 -8.97 -17.45 4.35
C GLY A 38 -9.99 -17.25 5.48
N TYR A 39 -11.25 -16.97 5.16
CA TYR A 39 -12.30 -16.79 6.18
C TYR A 39 -13.57 -17.57 5.84
N ASP A 40 -14.10 -18.24 6.85
CA ASP A 40 -15.41 -18.88 6.84
C ASP A 40 -16.43 -18.08 7.63
N ARG A 41 -17.71 -18.40 7.40
CA ARG A 41 -18.82 -17.86 8.15
C ARG A 41 -18.95 -18.63 9.47
N GLY A 42 -18.66 -17.97 10.58
CA GLY A 42 -18.90 -18.50 11.92
C GLY A 42 -20.39 -18.63 12.24
N GLU A 43 -20.69 -19.31 13.34
CA GLU A 43 -22.07 -19.59 13.79
C GLU A 43 -22.89 -18.31 14.02
N ASP A 44 -22.25 -17.27 14.55
CA ASP A 44 -22.87 -15.95 14.79
C ASP A 44 -22.93 -15.06 13.53
N GLY A 45 -22.44 -15.56 12.39
CA GLY A 45 -22.28 -14.79 11.17
C GLY A 45 -21.02 -13.91 11.10
N ASN A 46 -20.18 -13.97 12.13
CA ASN A 46 -18.86 -13.33 12.18
C ASN A 46 -17.83 -14.08 11.33
N LEU A 47 -16.70 -13.43 11.06
CA LEU A 47 -15.61 -13.99 10.27
C LEU A 47 -14.72 -14.86 11.17
N VAL A 48 -14.53 -16.12 10.79
CA VAL A 48 -13.64 -17.06 11.48
C VAL A 48 -12.54 -17.48 10.52
N ILE A 49 -11.30 -17.55 10.99
CA ILE A 49 -10.16 -17.92 10.13
C ILE A 49 -10.30 -19.38 9.70
N ASN A 50 -10.22 -19.61 8.39
CA ASN A 50 -9.99 -20.93 7.84
C ASN A 50 -8.47 -21.12 7.68
N GLU A 51 -7.84 -21.85 8.61
CA GLU A 51 -6.38 -21.99 8.63
C GLU A 51 -5.80 -22.62 7.35
N LEU A 52 -6.53 -23.54 6.71
CA LEU A 52 -6.06 -24.17 5.46
C LEU A 52 -5.94 -23.15 4.33
N GLU A 53 -6.93 -22.26 4.21
CA GLU A 53 -6.90 -21.19 3.22
C GLU A 53 -5.99 -20.02 3.64
N ALA A 54 -5.93 -19.71 4.93
CA ALA A 54 -5.12 -18.65 5.49
C ALA A 54 -3.62 -18.89 5.25
N VAL A 55 -3.16 -20.14 5.25
CA VAL A 55 -1.78 -20.49 4.85
C VAL A 55 -1.44 -19.96 3.46
N THR A 56 -2.37 -20.08 2.49
CA THR A 56 -2.16 -19.55 1.14
C THR A 56 -2.06 -18.02 1.14
N VAL A 57 -2.88 -17.34 1.96
CA VAL A 57 -2.80 -15.89 2.13
C VAL A 57 -1.46 -15.48 2.73
N ARG A 58 -1.04 -16.09 3.84
CA ARG A 58 0.25 -15.83 4.49
C ARG A 58 1.42 -16.05 3.52
N TYR A 59 1.34 -17.11 2.70
CA TYR A 59 2.34 -17.43 1.69
C TYR A 59 2.42 -16.40 0.55
N ILE A 60 1.27 -15.84 0.12
CA ILE A 60 1.25 -14.73 -0.84
C ILE A 60 1.96 -13.50 -0.28
N TYR A 61 1.73 -13.18 1.00
CA TYR A 61 2.40 -12.07 1.68
C TYR A 61 3.90 -12.34 1.81
N SER A 62 4.32 -13.55 2.21
CA SER A 62 5.75 -13.88 2.36
C SER A 62 6.50 -13.74 1.04
N MET A 63 5.99 -14.31 -0.06
CA MET A 63 6.62 -14.16 -1.38
C MET A 63 6.70 -12.69 -1.83
N PHE A 64 5.69 -11.88 -1.54
CA PHE A 64 5.74 -10.45 -1.86
C PHE A 64 6.83 -9.71 -1.08
N LEU A 65 7.01 -10.06 0.20
CA LEU A 65 8.04 -9.49 1.09
C LEU A 65 9.44 -9.99 0.73
N GLU A 66 9.58 -11.20 0.18
CA GLU A 66 10.81 -11.69 -0.46
C GLU A 66 11.15 -10.96 -1.78
N GLY A 67 10.27 -10.06 -2.22
CA GLY A 67 10.50 -9.20 -3.38
C GLY A 67 9.97 -9.74 -4.70
N LEU A 68 9.20 -10.83 -4.69
CA LEU A 68 8.61 -11.36 -5.91
C LEU A 68 7.55 -10.38 -6.48
N SER A 69 7.53 -10.26 -7.81
CA SER A 69 6.46 -9.55 -8.51
C SER A 69 5.13 -10.34 -8.44
N LEU A 70 3.99 -9.66 -8.56
CA LEU A 70 2.68 -10.33 -8.62
C LEU A 70 2.60 -11.39 -9.72
N THR A 71 3.28 -11.16 -10.86
CA THR A 71 3.35 -12.12 -11.96
C THR A 71 4.18 -13.34 -11.60
N ALA A 72 5.27 -13.17 -10.86
CA ALA A 72 6.06 -14.28 -10.35
C ALA A 72 5.25 -15.08 -9.33
N ILE A 73 4.60 -14.41 -8.38
CA ILE A 73 3.71 -15.03 -7.38
C ILE A 73 2.62 -15.86 -8.07
N ALA A 74 1.94 -15.31 -9.08
CA ALA A 74 0.94 -16.04 -9.85
C ALA A 74 1.49 -17.32 -10.51
N LYS A 75 2.74 -17.26 -11.00
CA LYS A 75 3.41 -18.41 -11.61
C LYS A 75 3.78 -19.48 -10.56
N HIS A 76 4.28 -19.07 -9.39
CA HIS A 76 4.60 -19.96 -8.28
C HIS A 76 3.36 -20.69 -7.78
N LEU A 77 2.29 -19.95 -7.47
CA LEU A 77 1.02 -20.52 -7.02
C LEU A 77 0.45 -21.53 -8.04
N LYS A 78 0.55 -21.23 -9.34
CA LYS A 78 0.13 -22.14 -10.39
C LYS A 78 1.00 -23.40 -10.46
N ALA A 79 2.32 -23.26 -10.34
CA ALA A 79 3.25 -24.39 -10.39
C ALA A 79 3.06 -25.35 -9.21
N GLU A 80 2.71 -24.82 -8.04
CA GLU A 80 2.45 -25.57 -6.81
C GLU A 80 1.00 -26.06 -6.70
N GLY A 81 0.14 -25.71 -7.66
CA GLY A 81 -1.24 -26.22 -7.75
C GLY A 81 -2.27 -25.49 -6.88
N HIS A 82 -1.93 -24.32 -6.30
CA HIS A 82 -2.88 -23.52 -5.53
C HIS A 82 -3.99 -22.95 -6.41
N LEU A 83 -5.23 -23.05 -5.96
CA LEU A 83 -6.39 -22.48 -6.63
C LEU A 83 -6.71 -21.07 -6.10
N SER A 84 -7.06 -20.17 -7.00
CA SER A 84 -7.56 -18.84 -6.63
C SER A 84 -8.91 -18.94 -5.91
N PRO A 85 -9.35 -17.90 -5.17
CA PRO A 85 -10.66 -17.89 -4.50
C PRO A 85 -11.87 -18.12 -5.44
N GLY A 86 -11.69 -17.99 -6.76
CA GLY A 86 -12.72 -18.33 -7.76
C GLY A 86 -12.60 -19.74 -8.33
N GLY A 87 -11.76 -20.61 -7.78
CA GLY A 87 -11.51 -21.98 -8.26
C GLY A 87 -10.59 -22.09 -9.48
N ASN A 88 -9.97 -20.99 -9.94
CA ASN A 88 -9.11 -21.01 -11.13
C ASN A 88 -7.65 -21.34 -10.77
N GLN A 89 -6.99 -22.16 -11.59
CA GLN A 89 -5.54 -22.43 -11.51
C GLN A 89 -4.67 -21.23 -11.93
N ASN A 90 -5.17 -20.42 -12.86
CA ASN A 90 -4.51 -19.17 -13.24
C ASN A 90 -4.93 -18.08 -12.27
N TRP A 91 -3.96 -17.47 -11.59
CA TRP A 91 -4.20 -16.39 -10.65
C TRP A 91 -4.21 -15.03 -11.36
N PRO A 92 -5.37 -14.34 -11.44
CA PRO A 92 -5.42 -12.99 -12.00
C PRO A 92 -4.64 -12.03 -11.11
N LEU A 93 -3.86 -11.13 -11.72
CA LEU A 93 -3.07 -10.15 -10.96
C LEU A 93 -3.94 -9.22 -10.11
N GLY A 94 -5.17 -8.92 -10.58
CA GLY A 94 -6.16 -8.15 -9.81
C GLY A 94 -6.58 -8.86 -8.51
N THR A 95 -6.67 -10.20 -8.52
CA THR A 95 -6.99 -10.98 -7.33
C THR A 95 -5.84 -10.94 -6.32
N LEU A 96 -4.59 -11.14 -6.77
CA LEU A 96 -3.42 -11.03 -5.90
C LEU A 96 -3.29 -9.62 -5.30
N ARG A 97 -3.50 -8.58 -6.12
CA ARG A 97 -3.52 -7.20 -5.64
C ARG A 97 -4.62 -6.98 -4.61
N SER A 98 -5.82 -7.50 -4.85
CA SER A 98 -6.93 -7.42 -3.89
C SER A 98 -6.55 -8.11 -2.56
N ILE A 99 -5.93 -9.28 -2.60
CA ILE A 99 -5.47 -9.99 -1.39
C ILE A 99 -4.44 -9.15 -0.61
N LEU A 100 -3.48 -8.55 -1.31
CA LEU A 100 -2.45 -7.73 -0.68
C LEU A 100 -2.95 -6.37 -0.20
N THR A 101 -4.11 -5.87 -0.64
CA THR A 101 -4.58 -4.50 -0.34
C THR A 101 -5.88 -4.46 0.46
N ASN A 102 -6.49 -5.61 0.73
CA ASN A 102 -7.77 -5.67 1.44
C ASN A 102 -7.53 -5.63 2.95
N GLU A 103 -8.10 -4.63 3.61
CA GLU A 103 -7.97 -4.35 5.04
C GLU A 103 -8.48 -5.51 5.91
N LYS A 104 -9.35 -6.36 5.36
CA LYS A 104 -9.91 -7.51 6.08
C LYS A 104 -8.86 -8.52 6.49
N TYR A 105 -7.75 -8.64 5.78
CA TYR A 105 -6.68 -9.56 6.18
C TYR A 105 -5.92 -9.11 7.44
N LYS A 106 -6.01 -7.83 7.82
CA LYS A 106 -5.47 -7.31 9.08
C LYS A 106 -6.51 -7.16 10.20
N GLY A 107 -7.74 -7.65 9.99
CA GLY A 107 -8.82 -7.59 10.99
C GLY A 107 -9.70 -6.35 10.93
N ASP A 108 -9.48 -5.44 9.97
CA ASP A 108 -10.25 -4.21 9.81
C ASP A 108 -11.29 -4.34 8.69
N ALA A 109 -12.27 -3.43 8.65
CA ALA A 109 -13.25 -3.39 7.56
C ALA A 109 -13.68 -1.96 7.25
N LEU A 110 -13.56 -1.55 5.98
CA LEU A 110 -14.16 -0.32 5.50
C LEU A 110 -15.51 -0.63 4.83
N LEU A 111 -16.57 -0.09 5.43
CA LEU A 111 -17.96 -0.28 5.02
C LEU A 111 -18.43 0.86 4.12
N GLN A 112 -19.43 0.56 3.28
CA GLN A 112 -20.05 1.53 2.36
C GLN A 112 -19.08 2.18 1.35
N LYS A 113 -18.13 1.39 0.82
CA LYS A 113 -17.21 1.80 -0.26
C LYS A 113 -17.91 2.16 -1.58
N SER A 114 -19.15 1.72 -1.76
CA SER A 114 -19.99 2.06 -2.90
C SER A 114 -21.44 2.23 -2.45
N TYR A 115 -22.21 2.96 -3.24
CA TYR A 115 -23.64 3.14 -3.02
C TYR A 115 -24.41 3.10 -4.35
N VAL A 116 -25.71 2.84 -4.28
CA VAL A 116 -26.60 2.87 -5.43
C VAL A 116 -27.07 4.31 -5.65
N ALA A 117 -26.68 4.91 -6.76
CA ALA A 117 -27.01 6.31 -7.07
C ALA A 117 -28.43 6.48 -7.64
N ASP A 118 -28.93 5.45 -8.32
CA ASP A 118 -30.26 5.48 -8.93
C ASP A 118 -30.99 4.16 -8.68
N PHE A 119 -32.22 4.27 -8.13
CA PHE A 119 -33.07 3.16 -7.77
C PHE A 119 -33.66 2.43 -8.99
N LEU A 120 -33.74 3.08 -10.16
CA LEU A 120 -34.24 2.49 -11.40
C LEU A 120 -33.15 1.68 -12.11
N THR A 121 -32.00 2.31 -12.36
CA THR A 121 -30.88 1.63 -13.04
C THR A 121 -30.08 0.71 -12.13
N LYS A 122 -30.26 0.81 -10.80
CA LYS A 122 -29.48 0.10 -9.77
C LYS A 122 -27.97 0.25 -9.92
N ARG A 123 -27.53 1.35 -10.56
CA ARG A 123 -26.13 1.63 -10.82
C ARG A 123 -25.40 1.89 -9.51
N GLN A 124 -24.38 1.09 -9.23
CA GLN A 124 -23.45 1.32 -8.13
C GLN A 124 -22.32 2.25 -8.54
N ILE A 125 -22.01 3.21 -7.68
CA ILE A 125 -20.91 4.17 -7.85
C ILE A 125 -20.00 4.05 -6.62
N ALA A 126 -18.69 4.24 -6.82
CA ALA A 126 -17.73 4.31 -5.73
C ALA A 126 -18.04 5.54 -4.86
N ASN A 127 -18.02 5.35 -3.56
CA ASN A 127 -18.27 6.42 -2.60
C ASN A 127 -16.96 7.20 -2.38
N GLN A 128 -16.98 8.49 -2.70
CA GLN A 128 -15.88 9.44 -2.49
C GLN A 128 -16.16 10.42 -1.35
N GLY A 129 -17.26 10.21 -0.62
CA GLY A 129 -17.70 11.07 0.49
C GLY A 129 -19.17 11.49 0.39
N GLU A 130 -19.88 11.09 -0.66
CA GLU A 130 -21.30 11.44 -0.86
C GLU A 130 -22.20 10.81 0.20
N VAL A 131 -21.78 9.70 0.80
CA VAL A 131 -22.48 9.06 1.92
C VAL A 131 -21.49 8.62 2.99
N PRO A 132 -21.89 8.54 4.28
CA PRO A 132 -21.00 8.14 5.36
C PRO A 132 -20.30 6.80 5.07
N GLN A 133 -19.00 6.77 5.30
CA GLN A 133 -18.19 5.55 5.33
C GLN A 133 -17.84 5.21 6.77
N TYR A 134 -17.83 3.92 7.10
CA TYR A 134 -17.53 3.46 8.45
C TYR A 134 -16.30 2.56 8.40
N TYR A 135 -15.24 2.97 9.11
CA TYR A 135 -14.05 2.15 9.29
C TYR A 135 -14.14 1.44 10.64
N VAL A 136 -14.24 0.12 10.62
CA VAL A 136 -14.33 -0.71 11.81
C VAL A 136 -12.98 -1.37 12.04
N THR A 137 -12.31 -1.03 13.14
CA THR A 137 -11.01 -1.60 13.53
C THR A 137 -11.20 -2.86 14.36
N GLY A 138 -10.36 -3.88 14.13
CA GLY A 138 -10.31 -5.08 14.98
C GLY A 138 -11.65 -5.83 15.03
N ASN A 139 -12.39 -5.83 13.94
CA ASN A 139 -13.70 -6.48 13.84
C ASN A 139 -13.61 -8.01 13.98
N HIS A 140 -12.52 -8.60 13.49
CA HIS A 140 -12.30 -10.05 13.47
C HIS A 140 -10.82 -10.37 13.54
N GLU A 141 -10.50 -11.65 13.77
CA GLU A 141 -9.12 -12.10 13.90
C GLU A 141 -8.33 -11.90 12.59
N ALA A 142 -7.15 -11.32 12.71
CA ALA A 142 -6.30 -10.99 11.58
C ALA A 142 -5.52 -12.21 11.09
N ILE A 143 -5.57 -12.51 9.78
CA ILE A 143 -4.69 -13.51 9.16
C ILE A 143 -3.25 -12.98 9.07
N ILE A 144 -3.10 -11.69 8.78
CA ILE A 144 -1.81 -11.01 8.65
C ILE A 144 -1.69 -10.00 9.78
N ASN A 145 -0.54 -9.99 10.46
CA ASN A 145 -0.24 -8.99 11.47
C ASN A 145 -0.43 -7.57 10.86
N PRO A 146 -1.16 -6.65 11.52
CA PRO A 146 -1.39 -5.30 11.02
C PRO A 146 -0.12 -4.58 10.58
N ALA A 147 1.00 -4.71 11.31
CA ALA A 147 2.27 -4.09 10.95
C ALA A 147 2.83 -4.63 9.62
N VAL A 148 2.68 -5.93 9.35
CA VAL A 148 3.09 -6.55 8.08
C VAL A 148 2.19 -6.06 6.93
N TRP A 149 0.89 -5.99 7.16
CA TRP A 149 -0.07 -5.52 6.15
C TRP A 149 0.19 -4.05 5.79
N ASP A 150 0.40 -3.21 6.79
CA ASP A 150 0.67 -1.79 6.60
C ASP A 150 2.01 -1.59 5.87
N PHE A 151 3.03 -2.40 6.19
CA PHE A 151 4.30 -2.41 5.45
C PHE A 151 4.11 -2.76 3.96
N VAL A 152 3.29 -3.76 3.65
CA VAL A 152 2.96 -4.12 2.27
C VAL A 152 2.26 -2.96 1.54
N GLN A 153 1.37 -2.22 2.21
CA GLN A 153 0.76 -1.02 1.60
C GLN A 153 1.80 0.05 1.30
N ALA A 154 2.74 0.29 2.23
CA ALA A 154 3.83 1.23 2.05
C ALA A 154 4.70 0.88 0.83
N GLU A 155 5.02 -0.40 0.69
CA GLU A 155 5.77 -0.94 -0.44
C GLU A 155 5.05 -0.73 -1.79
N LEU A 156 3.74 -0.97 -1.83
CA LEU A 156 2.92 -0.76 -3.01
C LEU A 156 2.78 0.73 -3.36
N ALA A 157 2.63 1.59 -2.34
CA ALA A 157 2.51 3.04 -2.50
C ALA A 157 3.80 3.67 -3.02
N ALA A 158 4.96 3.24 -2.51
CA ALA A 158 6.28 3.73 -2.94
C ALA A 158 6.52 3.49 -4.44
N ILE A 159 6.08 2.33 -4.96
CA ILE A 159 6.14 2.02 -6.39
C ILE A 159 5.22 2.94 -7.20
N LYS A 160 3.98 3.14 -6.74
CA LYS A 160 2.99 4.00 -7.43
C LYS A 160 3.47 5.45 -7.54
N LYS A 161 4.16 5.96 -6.51
CA LYS A 161 4.72 7.33 -6.47
C LYS A 161 6.06 7.46 -7.20
N GLY A 162 6.59 6.39 -7.78
CA GLY A 162 7.88 6.40 -8.49
C GLY A 162 9.11 6.56 -7.58
N ARG A 163 8.94 6.54 -6.25
CA ARG A 163 10.05 6.56 -5.28
C ARG A 163 10.87 5.28 -5.33
N ARG A 164 10.28 4.18 -5.81
CA ARG A 164 10.95 2.91 -6.06
C ARG A 164 10.64 2.40 -7.46
N SER A 165 11.58 1.68 -8.07
CA SER A 165 11.32 1.01 -9.34
C SER A 165 10.23 -0.06 -9.18
N ALA A 166 9.34 -0.16 -10.18
CA ALA A 166 8.36 -1.25 -10.26
C ALA A 166 9.00 -2.61 -10.59
N SER A 167 10.27 -2.64 -10.98
CA SER A 167 10.98 -3.88 -11.30
C SER A 167 11.19 -4.72 -10.04
N ARG A 168 10.52 -5.88 -10.02
CA ARG A 168 10.62 -6.92 -8.99
C ARG A 168 10.96 -8.27 -9.62
N GLN A 169 11.82 -8.24 -10.63
CA GLN A 169 12.22 -9.47 -11.34
C GLN A 169 13.17 -10.31 -10.51
N ARG A 170 13.95 -9.68 -9.63
CA ARG A 170 15.01 -10.30 -8.82
C ARG A 170 15.17 -9.54 -7.50
N THR A 171 15.83 -10.16 -6.53
CA THR A 171 15.99 -9.66 -5.15
C THR A 171 16.48 -8.20 -5.06
N PHE A 172 17.52 -7.82 -5.81
CA PHE A 172 18.05 -6.45 -5.74
C PHE A 172 17.37 -5.46 -6.70
N SER A 173 16.37 -5.89 -7.46
CA SER A 173 15.70 -5.04 -8.44
C SER A 173 15.02 -3.87 -7.75
N GLY A 174 15.27 -2.67 -8.26
CA GLY A 174 14.61 -1.46 -7.76
C GLY A 174 15.07 -0.97 -6.39
N LYS A 175 16.18 -1.50 -5.85
CA LYS A 175 16.75 -1.07 -4.57
C LYS A 175 18.21 -0.61 -4.64
N ILE A 176 18.81 -0.59 -5.82
CA ILE A 176 20.18 -0.10 -6.01
C ILE A 176 20.17 1.16 -6.86
N ARG A 177 20.63 2.28 -6.29
CA ARG A 177 20.66 3.62 -6.89
C ARG A 177 22.08 3.99 -7.31
N CYS A 178 22.21 4.60 -8.48
CA CYS A 178 23.47 5.15 -8.95
C CYS A 178 23.75 6.49 -8.27
N GLY A 179 24.87 6.60 -7.54
CA GLY A 179 25.30 7.83 -6.89
C GLY A 179 25.74 8.93 -7.87
N GLN A 180 25.98 8.62 -9.14
CA GLN A 180 26.39 9.61 -10.15
C GLN A 180 25.22 10.23 -10.91
N CYS A 181 24.26 9.42 -11.39
CA CYS A 181 23.13 9.90 -12.20
C CYS A 181 21.77 9.78 -11.51
N GLY A 182 21.71 9.23 -10.30
CA GLY A 182 20.48 9.03 -9.54
C GLY A 182 19.54 7.94 -10.08
N SER A 183 19.82 7.35 -11.25
CA SER A 183 19.02 6.29 -11.87
C SER A 183 19.22 4.93 -11.17
N TRP A 184 18.26 4.03 -11.36
CA TRP A 184 18.29 2.69 -10.78
C TRP A 184 19.21 1.75 -11.56
N TYR A 185 19.89 0.86 -10.84
CA TYR A 185 20.57 -0.28 -11.43
C TYR A 185 19.57 -1.32 -11.93
N GLY A 186 19.94 -2.03 -12.98
CA GLY A 186 19.22 -3.18 -13.50
C GLY A 186 20.14 -4.39 -13.62
N SER A 187 19.54 -5.57 -13.47
CA SER A 187 20.21 -6.84 -13.74
C SER A 187 20.47 -6.98 -15.24
N LYS A 188 21.70 -7.31 -15.62
CA LYS A 188 22.12 -7.68 -16.98
C LYS A 188 22.71 -9.09 -16.94
N THR A 189 22.44 -9.86 -17.97
CA THR A 189 23.07 -11.17 -18.17
C THR A 189 24.24 -10.99 -19.14
N TRP A 190 25.45 -11.35 -18.72
CA TRP A 190 26.64 -11.36 -19.56
C TRP A 190 26.94 -12.80 -20.00
N HIS A 191 27.47 -12.96 -21.21
CA HIS A 191 27.77 -14.26 -21.82
C HIS A 191 26.57 -15.23 -21.81
N ALA A 192 25.38 -14.70 -22.09
CA ALA A 192 24.12 -15.46 -22.11
C ALA A 192 24.22 -16.72 -23.00
N GLY A 193 23.76 -17.86 -22.49
CA GLY A 193 23.77 -19.13 -23.22
C GLY A 193 25.13 -19.84 -23.27
N SER A 194 26.13 -19.36 -22.52
CA SER A 194 27.45 -20.01 -22.40
C SER A 194 27.71 -20.53 -20.99
N LYS A 195 28.73 -21.38 -20.83
CA LYS A 195 29.19 -21.85 -19.50
C LYS A 195 29.72 -20.74 -18.58
N TYR A 196 29.96 -19.54 -19.12
CA TYR A 196 30.41 -18.36 -18.37
C TYR A 196 29.29 -17.34 -18.16
N GLU A 197 28.03 -17.74 -18.37
CA GLU A 197 26.89 -16.88 -18.11
C GLU A 197 26.96 -16.35 -16.67
N LYS A 198 27.02 -15.03 -16.54
CA LYS A 198 27.07 -14.36 -15.25
C LYS A 198 26.09 -13.20 -15.20
N ARG A 199 25.48 -13.04 -14.03
CA ARG A 199 24.56 -11.94 -13.75
C ARG A 199 25.34 -10.80 -13.13
N VAL A 200 25.12 -9.59 -13.62
CA VAL A 200 25.68 -8.38 -13.02
C VAL A 200 24.63 -7.29 -12.91
N TRP A 201 24.73 -6.48 -11.88
CA TRP A 201 23.95 -5.27 -11.68
C TRP A 201 24.74 -4.09 -12.23
N ARG A 202 24.09 -3.30 -13.08
CA ARG A 202 24.70 -2.12 -13.70
C ARG A 202 23.67 -1.00 -13.76
N CYS A 203 24.12 0.25 -13.61
CA CYS A 203 23.30 1.42 -13.86
C CYS A 203 22.57 1.27 -15.21
N ASN A 204 21.24 1.47 -15.21
CA ASN A 204 20.46 1.38 -16.45
C ASN A 204 20.82 2.50 -17.42
N HIS A 205 21.02 3.72 -16.91
CA HIS A 205 21.45 4.89 -17.69
C HIS A 205 22.98 4.96 -17.86
N LYS A 206 23.71 3.83 -17.83
CA LYS A 206 25.17 3.88 -17.93
C LYS A 206 25.65 4.57 -19.21
N TYR A 207 24.93 4.38 -20.31
CA TYR A 207 25.25 4.93 -21.63
C TYR A 207 24.20 5.90 -22.16
N ASP A 208 23.23 6.29 -21.32
CA ASP A 208 22.13 7.19 -21.71
C ASP A 208 22.45 8.62 -21.25
N GLY A 209 21.98 9.65 -21.97
CA GLY A 209 21.97 11.03 -21.46
C GLY A 209 23.28 11.84 -21.58
N GLY A 210 24.17 11.52 -22.52
CA GLY A 210 25.31 12.37 -22.88
C GLY A 210 26.57 12.26 -21.98
N SER A 211 26.43 11.83 -20.72
CA SER A 211 27.57 11.52 -19.82
C SER A 211 27.54 10.08 -19.34
N VAL A 212 28.59 9.31 -19.62
CA VAL A 212 28.69 7.89 -19.24
C VAL A 212 28.91 7.76 -17.74
N CYS A 213 28.06 6.96 -17.06
CA CYS A 213 28.27 6.65 -15.65
C CYS A 213 29.50 5.75 -15.47
N THR A 214 30.43 6.16 -14.62
CA THR A 214 31.66 5.41 -14.31
C THR A 214 31.45 4.40 -13.19
N THR A 215 30.30 4.43 -12.52
CA THR A 215 29.96 3.51 -11.42
C THR A 215 30.15 2.03 -11.81
N PRO A 216 30.67 1.19 -10.88
CA PRO A 216 31.01 -0.19 -11.17
C PRO A 216 29.78 -1.07 -11.36
N HIS A 217 30.03 -2.29 -11.84
CA HIS A 217 29.04 -3.35 -11.86
C HIS A 217 29.20 -4.22 -10.61
N LEU A 218 28.09 -4.77 -10.11
CA LEU A 218 28.07 -5.59 -8.89
C LEU A 218 27.55 -6.99 -9.20
N SER A 219 28.07 -8.02 -8.54
CA SER A 219 27.48 -9.36 -8.56
C SER A 219 26.45 -9.54 -7.43
N ASP A 220 25.57 -10.54 -7.55
CA ASP A 220 24.65 -10.91 -6.47
C ASP A 220 25.43 -11.21 -5.17
N GLN A 221 26.53 -11.97 -5.26
CA GLN A 221 27.37 -12.32 -4.11
C GLN A 221 27.98 -11.08 -3.43
N GLN A 222 28.51 -10.12 -4.21
CA GLN A 222 29.08 -8.89 -3.65
C GLN A 222 28.04 -8.10 -2.87
N LEU A 223 26.82 -8.00 -3.38
CA LEU A 223 25.71 -7.31 -2.71
C LEU A 223 25.26 -8.05 -1.45
N GLN A 224 25.20 -9.38 -1.48
CA GLN A 224 24.81 -10.19 -0.32
C GLN A 224 25.81 -10.04 0.83
N VAL A 225 27.11 -10.19 0.54
CA VAL A 225 28.17 -10.05 1.55
C VAL A 225 28.22 -8.63 2.08
N ALA A 226 28.20 -7.62 1.20
CA ALA A 226 28.19 -6.22 1.61
C ALA A 226 26.99 -5.88 2.49
N PHE A 227 25.80 -6.39 2.16
CA PHE A 227 24.61 -6.15 2.98
C PHE A 227 24.74 -6.76 4.38
N VAL A 228 25.20 -8.02 4.49
CA VAL A 228 25.35 -8.68 5.80
C VAL A 228 26.36 -7.93 6.67
N GLU A 229 27.49 -7.49 6.11
CA GLU A 229 28.47 -6.68 6.83
C GLU A 229 27.88 -5.33 7.26
N ALA A 230 27.14 -4.65 6.38
CA ALA A 230 26.51 -3.36 6.71
C ALA A 230 25.51 -3.50 7.85
N VAL A 231 24.72 -4.59 7.87
CA VAL A 231 23.80 -4.87 8.98
C VAL A 231 24.55 -5.16 10.27
N ARG A 232 25.69 -5.88 10.23
CA ARG A 232 26.53 -6.11 11.43
C ARG A 232 27.09 -4.81 11.99
N GLU A 233 27.63 -3.93 11.13
CA GLU A 233 28.15 -2.62 11.53
C GLU A 233 27.04 -1.75 12.13
N MET A 234 25.89 -1.65 11.46
CA MET A 234 24.72 -0.93 11.96
C MET A 234 24.29 -1.43 13.36
N LEU A 235 24.24 -2.74 13.59
CA LEU A 235 23.89 -3.31 14.89
C LEU A 235 24.96 -3.03 15.97
N ALA A 236 26.23 -2.94 15.60
CA ALA A 236 27.31 -2.62 16.53
C ALA A 236 27.28 -1.14 16.96
N GLU A 237 26.93 -0.23 16.05
CA GLU A 237 26.88 1.22 16.29
C GLU A 237 25.65 1.66 17.11
N ARG A 238 24.55 0.90 17.06
CA ARG A 238 23.29 1.18 17.79
C ARG A 238 23.39 1.14 19.32
N GLY A 239 24.56 0.79 19.88
CA GLY A 239 24.81 0.81 21.32
C GLY A 239 24.81 2.19 21.99
N GLY A 240 24.58 3.31 21.29
CA GLY A 240 24.67 4.64 21.94
C GLY A 240 24.09 5.89 21.27
N VAL A 241 23.51 5.84 20.05
CA VAL A 241 23.09 7.07 19.32
C VAL A 241 21.59 7.06 18.89
N ASP A 242 20.87 5.96 19.13
CA ASP A 242 19.57 5.67 18.49
C ASP A 242 18.40 6.56 18.93
N GLY A 243 18.38 7.05 20.18
CA GLY A 243 17.18 7.68 20.75
C GLY A 243 16.82 9.07 20.19
N VAL A 244 17.81 9.86 19.76
CA VAL A 244 17.57 11.23 19.25
C VAL A 244 17.14 11.19 17.78
N LEU A 245 17.82 10.40 16.95
CA LEU A 245 17.49 10.23 15.53
C LEU A 245 16.09 9.60 15.36
N GLU A 246 15.75 8.63 16.22
CA GLU A 246 14.42 8.03 16.24
C GLU A 246 13.34 9.06 16.61
N ALA A 247 13.58 9.90 17.62
CA ALA A 247 12.61 10.92 18.02
C ALA A 247 12.36 11.95 16.91
N GLU A 248 13.41 12.38 16.20
CA GLU A 248 13.30 13.27 15.04
C GLU A 248 12.51 12.61 13.89
N LEU A 249 12.83 11.35 13.56
CA LEU A 249 12.10 10.59 12.54
C LEU A 249 10.62 10.41 12.90
N LEU A 250 10.31 10.07 14.15
CA LEU A 250 8.93 9.90 14.61
C LEU A 250 8.15 11.22 14.58
N ALA A 251 8.82 12.34 14.88
CA ALA A 251 8.22 13.67 14.77
C ALA A 251 7.92 14.05 13.31
N GLU A 252 8.82 13.74 12.37
CA GLU A 252 8.58 13.95 10.92
C GLU A 252 7.42 13.08 10.37
N LEU A 253 7.17 11.93 10.99
CA LEU A 253 6.13 11.00 10.59
C LEU A 253 4.82 11.20 11.36
N ASP A 254 4.75 12.19 12.26
CA ASP A 254 3.53 12.51 12.99
C ASP A 254 2.48 13.07 12.03
N THR A 255 1.26 12.57 12.16
CA THR A 255 0.11 12.96 11.31
C THR A 255 -0.96 13.69 12.10
N THR A 256 -0.73 13.98 13.38
CA THR A 256 -1.73 14.57 14.27
C THR A 256 -2.28 15.89 13.73
N ASP A 257 -1.41 16.82 13.34
CA ASP A 257 -1.84 18.12 12.81
C ASP A 257 -2.54 18.00 11.45
N LEU A 258 -2.03 17.17 10.55
CA LEU A 258 -2.64 16.91 9.25
C LEU A 258 -4.04 16.30 9.39
N ARG A 259 -4.24 15.40 10.35
CA ARG A 259 -5.57 14.82 10.65
C ARG A 259 -6.55 15.87 11.14
N LEU A 260 -6.13 16.74 12.06
CA LEU A 260 -6.96 17.86 12.53
C LEU A 260 -7.34 18.79 11.37
N GLN A 261 -6.41 19.04 10.45
CA GLN A 261 -6.68 19.81 9.24
C GLN A 261 -7.68 19.09 8.31
N ALA A 262 -7.51 17.79 8.09
CA ALA A 262 -8.42 16.98 7.28
C ALA A 262 -9.85 16.99 7.86
N ASP A 263 -9.99 16.77 9.17
CA ASP A 263 -11.28 16.80 9.86
C ASP A 263 -11.97 18.17 9.74
N ARG A 264 -11.19 19.25 9.82
CA ARG A 264 -11.71 20.62 9.64
C ARG A 264 -12.24 20.87 8.23
N ILE A 265 -11.49 20.46 7.20
CA ILE A 265 -11.93 20.61 5.80
C ILE A 265 -13.14 19.71 5.52
N SER A 266 -13.14 18.48 6.05
CA SER A 266 -14.28 17.56 5.95
C SER A 266 -15.55 18.16 6.56
N ALA A 267 -15.45 18.78 7.74
CA ALA A 267 -16.58 19.48 8.38
C ALA A 267 -17.08 20.69 7.56
N GLN A 268 -16.16 21.45 6.94
CA GLN A 268 -16.53 22.54 6.02
C GLN A 268 -17.25 21.99 4.79
N ALA A 269 -16.73 20.94 4.17
CA ALA A 269 -17.34 20.29 3.01
C ALA A 269 -18.76 19.78 3.33
N ALA A 270 -18.96 19.16 4.50
CA ALA A 270 -20.27 18.74 4.98
C ALA A 270 -21.24 19.92 5.14
N THR A 271 -20.77 21.04 5.69
CA THR A 271 -21.58 22.26 5.86
C THR A 271 -22.04 22.84 4.51
N VAL A 272 -21.15 22.87 3.52
CA VAL A 272 -21.48 23.31 2.15
C VAL A 272 -22.42 22.31 1.47
N GLY A 273 -22.22 21.00 1.68
CA GLY A 273 -23.12 19.95 1.22
C GLY A 273 -24.55 20.13 1.74
N ASP A 274 -24.70 20.38 3.04
CA ASP A 274 -26.00 20.68 3.67
C ASP A 274 -26.66 21.94 3.08
N ALA A 275 -25.87 22.95 2.71
CA ALA A 275 -26.36 24.16 2.07
C ALA A 275 -26.87 23.89 0.64
N ILE A 276 -26.17 23.05 -0.12
CA ILE A 276 -26.60 22.59 -1.45
C ILE A 276 -27.92 21.81 -1.33
N GLU A 277 -28.04 20.87 -0.38
CA GLU A 277 -29.28 20.11 -0.17
C GLU A 277 -30.46 21.02 0.17
N LYS A 278 -30.27 22.01 1.06
CA LYS A 278 -31.29 23.00 1.40
C LYS A 278 -31.69 23.85 0.18
N LEU A 279 -30.72 24.22 -0.67
CA LEU A 279 -30.96 24.99 -1.89
C LEU A 279 -31.86 24.19 -2.86
N ILE A 280 -31.53 22.92 -3.10
CA ILE A 280 -32.32 22.01 -3.96
C ILE A 280 -33.73 21.83 -3.39
N ALA A 281 -33.84 21.55 -2.09
CA ALA A 281 -35.12 21.35 -1.42
C ALA A 281 -36.02 22.58 -1.48
N THR A 282 -35.44 23.78 -1.41
CA THR A 282 -36.19 25.04 -1.49
C THR A 282 -36.68 25.31 -2.91
N ASN A 283 -35.84 25.12 -3.93
CA ASN A 283 -36.24 25.29 -5.34
C ASN A 283 -37.35 24.30 -5.75
N ALA A 284 -37.36 23.09 -5.19
CA ALA A 284 -38.43 22.12 -5.42
C ALA A 284 -39.79 22.52 -4.82
N ARG A 285 -39.80 23.37 -3.78
CA ARG A 285 -41.02 23.78 -3.05
C ARG A 285 -41.52 25.16 -3.42
N VAL A 286 -40.63 26.06 -3.82
CA VAL A 286 -40.92 27.48 -4.05
C VAL A 286 -40.42 27.86 -5.43
N ALA A 287 -41.27 28.48 -6.24
CA ALA A 287 -40.87 29.01 -7.53
C ALA A 287 -39.85 30.15 -7.34
N GLN A 288 -38.63 29.97 -7.83
CA GLN A 288 -37.53 30.93 -7.77
C GLN A 288 -37.06 31.33 -9.16
N ASN A 289 -36.31 32.43 -9.24
CA ASN A 289 -35.57 32.79 -10.43
C ASN A 289 -34.52 31.71 -10.73
N GLN A 290 -34.66 31.05 -11.87
CA GLN A 290 -33.81 29.93 -12.25
C GLN A 290 -32.36 30.35 -12.52
N ALA A 291 -32.12 31.58 -12.99
CA ALA A 291 -30.76 32.06 -13.21
C ALA A 291 -30.00 32.27 -11.89
N ASP A 292 -30.68 32.85 -10.88
CA ASP A 292 -30.08 33.10 -9.56
C ASP A 292 -29.85 31.78 -8.79
N TYR A 293 -30.79 30.83 -8.91
CA TYR A 293 -30.64 29.48 -8.37
C TYR A 293 -29.41 28.79 -8.99
N GLN A 294 -29.31 28.79 -10.32
CA GLN A 294 -28.24 28.10 -11.02
C GLN A 294 -26.87 28.68 -10.63
N HIS A 295 -26.74 30.00 -10.60
CA HIS A 295 -25.51 30.65 -10.16
C HIS A 295 -25.10 30.26 -8.73
N ARG A 296 -26.03 30.26 -7.78
CA ARG A 296 -25.75 29.86 -6.39
C ARG A 296 -25.40 28.37 -6.27
N PHE A 297 -26.12 27.52 -6.99
CA PHE A 297 -25.88 26.09 -7.04
C PHE A 297 -24.48 25.79 -7.60
N ASP A 298 -24.12 26.42 -8.72
CA ASP A 298 -22.82 26.22 -9.36
C ASP A 298 -21.68 26.72 -8.45
N THR A 299 -21.88 27.85 -7.75
CA THR A 299 -20.89 28.40 -6.81
C THR A 299 -20.64 27.45 -5.63
N LEU A 300 -21.70 27.01 -4.94
CA LEU A 300 -21.56 26.10 -3.80
C LEU A 300 -21.04 24.72 -4.22
N SER A 301 -21.46 24.25 -5.40
CA SER A 301 -20.98 22.97 -5.94
C SER A 301 -19.49 23.02 -6.27
N ALA A 302 -19.00 24.15 -6.82
CA ALA A 302 -17.59 24.38 -7.05
C ALA A 302 -16.79 24.43 -5.73
N GLU A 303 -17.29 25.16 -4.72
CA GLU A 303 -16.68 25.22 -3.39
C GLU A 303 -16.61 23.84 -2.72
N HIS A 304 -17.71 23.08 -2.76
CA HIS A 304 -17.75 21.72 -2.21
C HIS A 304 -16.74 20.80 -2.89
N THR A 305 -16.65 20.87 -4.23
CA THR A 305 -15.70 20.07 -5.01
C THR A 305 -14.25 20.42 -4.66
N ASP A 306 -13.93 21.71 -4.51
CA ASP A 306 -12.59 22.17 -4.12
C ASP A 306 -12.21 21.68 -2.71
N LEU A 307 -13.13 21.80 -1.74
CA LEU A 307 -12.90 21.29 -0.38
C LEU A 307 -12.68 19.76 -0.37
N LEU A 308 -13.46 19.00 -1.14
CA LEU A 308 -13.25 17.55 -1.28
C LEU A 308 -11.90 17.22 -1.92
N GLN A 309 -11.46 18.00 -2.91
CA GLN A 309 -10.14 17.84 -3.53
C GLN A 309 -9.02 18.13 -2.53
N GLN A 310 -9.10 19.23 -1.79
CA GLN A 310 -8.12 19.58 -0.74
C GLN A 310 -8.07 18.50 0.34
N HIS A 311 -9.23 18.04 0.81
CA HIS A 311 -9.32 16.94 1.77
C HIS A 311 -8.64 15.67 1.25
N GLY A 312 -8.89 15.32 -0.02
CA GLY A 312 -8.26 14.16 -0.67
C GLY A 312 -6.74 14.27 -0.76
N ILE A 313 -6.19 15.46 -0.98
CA ILE A 313 -4.74 15.70 -1.00
C ILE A 313 -4.14 15.45 0.39
N ILE A 314 -4.73 16.01 1.44
CA ILE A 314 -4.25 15.84 2.82
C ILE A 314 -4.34 14.37 3.24
N LEU A 315 -5.44 13.69 2.94
CA LEU A 315 -5.57 12.25 3.23
C LEU A 315 -4.50 11.42 2.51
N ALA A 316 -4.15 11.77 1.28
CA ALA A 316 -3.08 11.09 0.54
C ALA A 316 -1.69 11.31 1.15
N GLU A 317 -1.47 12.45 1.80
CA GLU A 317 -0.26 12.77 2.56
C GLU A 317 -0.22 12.04 3.91
N ILE A 318 -1.31 12.08 4.68
CA ILE A 318 -1.46 11.30 5.92
C ILE A 318 -1.19 9.81 5.65
N THR A 319 -1.80 9.26 4.60
CA THR A 319 -1.60 7.87 4.19
C THR A 319 -0.13 7.59 3.86
N ASP A 320 0.58 8.55 3.27
CA ASP A 320 2.01 8.42 2.96
C ASP A 320 2.89 8.33 4.21
N LEU A 321 2.66 9.24 5.15
CA LEU A 321 3.41 9.30 6.40
C LEU A 321 3.13 8.08 7.27
N GLN A 322 1.87 7.66 7.36
CA GLN A 322 1.49 6.42 8.03
C GLN A 322 2.17 5.20 7.42
N ASN A 323 2.17 5.08 6.09
CA ASN A 323 2.86 4.00 5.41
C ASN A 323 4.37 3.96 5.74
N ARG A 324 5.02 5.14 5.78
CA ARG A 324 6.44 5.25 6.18
C ARG A 324 6.63 4.84 7.64
N LEU A 325 5.75 5.28 8.54
CA LEU A 325 5.78 4.90 9.96
C LEU A 325 5.61 3.40 10.16
N SER A 326 4.64 2.78 9.50
CA SER A 326 4.45 1.32 9.58
C SER A 326 5.64 0.55 9.04
N ALA A 327 6.30 1.06 7.99
CA ALA A 327 7.53 0.46 7.50
C ALA A 327 8.69 0.56 8.50
N TYR A 328 8.79 1.67 9.22
CA TYR A 328 9.74 1.83 10.30
C TYR A 328 9.44 0.90 11.49
N GLN A 329 8.17 0.76 11.88
CA GLN A 329 7.76 -0.16 12.94
C GLN A 329 8.07 -1.62 12.59
N HIS A 330 7.77 -2.04 11.36
CA HIS A 330 8.11 -3.37 10.87
C HIS A 330 9.62 -3.59 10.82
N TYR A 331 10.39 -2.57 10.43
CA TYR A 331 11.85 -2.58 10.51
C TYR A 331 12.33 -2.85 11.95
N LYS A 332 11.82 -2.11 12.95
CA LYS A 332 12.21 -2.32 14.36
C LYS A 332 11.90 -3.72 14.87
N LEU A 333 10.74 -4.27 14.51
CA LEU A 333 10.36 -5.63 14.88
C LEU A 333 11.34 -6.66 14.31
N ASN A 334 11.65 -6.59 13.02
CA ASN A 334 12.59 -7.52 12.40
C ASN A 334 13.98 -7.40 13.01
N LEU A 335 14.44 -6.18 13.32
CA LEU A 335 15.73 -6.01 13.97
C LEU A 335 15.80 -6.63 15.36
N ALA A 336 14.73 -6.52 16.15
CA ALA A 336 14.68 -7.08 17.50
C ALA A 336 14.80 -8.62 17.51
N GLU A 337 14.46 -9.27 16.40
CA GLU A 337 14.55 -10.73 16.23
C GLU A 337 15.93 -11.19 15.72
N LEU A 338 16.83 -10.28 15.33
CA LEU A 338 18.14 -10.65 14.77
C LEU A 338 19.17 -10.96 15.87
N GLU A 339 19.78 -12.13 15.79
CA GLU A 339 20.98 -12.47 16.56
C GLU A 339 22.24 -12.02 15.80
N THR A 340 23.00 -11.09 16.38
CA THR A 340 24.20 -10.47 15.76
C THR A 340 25.27 -11.50 15.32
N SER A 341 25.31 -12.66 15.96
CA SER A 341 26.29 -13.72 15.69
C SER A 341 25.95 -14.63 14.49
N ARG A 342 24.70 -14.60 13.98
CA ARG A 342 24.21 -15.55 12.95
C ARG A 342 23.45 -14.88 11.80
N ILE A 343 23.78 -13.63 11.50
CA ILE A 343 23.14 -12.91 10.39
C ILE A 343 23.53 -13.55 9.05
N GLU A 344 22.52 -14.02 8.33
CA GLU A 344 22.62 -14.52 6.96
C GLU A 344 21.77 -13.66 6.02
N PHE A 345 22.19 -13.59 4.76
CA PHE A 345 21.41 -12.89 3.75
C PHE A 345 20.11 -13.64 3.46
N THR A 346 18.98 -12.95 3.59
CA THR A 346 17.71 -13.40 3.01
C THR A 346 17.10 -12.27 2.18
N PRO A 347 16.39 -12.58 1.07
CA PRO A 347 15.64 -11.58 0.32
C PRO A 347 14.69 -10.78 1.21
N TYR A 348 14.02 -11.47 2.15
CA TYR A 348 13.15 -10.84 3.12
C TYR A 348 13.86 -9.75 3.93
N LEU A 349 15.00 -10.06 4.57
CA LEU A 349 15.77 -9.07 5.34
C LEU A 349 16.25 -7.89 4.49
N TRP A 350 16.68 -8.16 3.25
CA TRP A 350 17.05 -7.10 2.30
C TRP A 350 15.88 -6.14 2.02
N HIS A 351 14.68 -6.66 1.83
CA HIS A 351 13.51 -5.85 1.50
C HIS A 351 12.93 -5.12 2.71
N THR A 352 13.01 -5.72 3.90
CA THR A 352 12.52 -5.13 5.15
C THR A 352 13.50 -4.11 5.72
N LEU A 353 14.80 -4.41 5.77
CA LEU A 353 15.79 -3.56 6.44
C LEU A 353 16.25 -2.38 5.59
N THR A 354 16.57 -2.64 4.33
CA THR A 354 17.15 -1.62 3.44
C THR A 354 16.05 -0.80 2.80
N ASP A 355 16.17 0.53 2.76
CA ASP A 355 15.38 1.33 1.83
C ASP A 355 15.96 1.19 0.41
N HIS A 356 17.22 1.61 0.24
CA HIS A 356 18.02 1.43 -0.96
C HIS A 356 19.53 1.38 -0.66
N ALA A 357 20.32 0.86 -1.59
CA ALA A 357 21.78 0.94 -1.60
C ALA A 357 22.23 1.92 -2.69
N GLN A 358 23.12 2.85 -2.37
CA GLN A 358 23.70 3.80 -3.29
C GLN A 358 25.13 3.38 -3.67
N VAL A 359 25.44 3.38 -4.96
CA VAL A 359 26.75 2.97 -5.49
C VAL A 359 27.45 4.16 -6.13
N THR A 360 28.64 4.53 -5.64
CA THR A 360 29.42 5.65 -6.19
C THR A 360 30.46 5.19 -7.22
N ALA A 361 31.10 6.15 -7.90
CA ALA A 361 32.12 5.88 -8.91
C ALA A 361 33.34 5.15 -8.33
N ASP A 362 33.68 5.42 -7.07
CA ASP A 362 34.85 4.87 -6.38
C ASP A 362 34.64 3.43 -5.87
N GLY A 363 33.46 2.85 -6.14
CA GLY A 363 33.09 1.51 -5.66
C GLY A 363 32.75 1.44 -4.18
N MET A 364 32.32 2.57 -3.60
CA MET A 364 31.64 2.55 -2.30
C MET A 364 30.17 2.16 -2.51
N ILE A 365 29.67 1.31 -1.62
CA ILE A 365 28.26 0.96 -1.50
C ILE A 365 27.77 1.50 -0.15
N THR A 366 26.91 2.50 -0.19
CA THR A 366 26.23 3.04 1.00
C THR A 366 24.85 2.41 1.12
N PHE A 367 24.61 1.65 2.17
CA PHE A 367 23.29 1.13 2.50
C PHE A 367 22.55 2.17 3.32
N VAL A 368 21.40 2.62 2.80
CA VAL A 368 20.48 3.49 3.52
C VAL A 368 19.37 2.61 4.10
N PHE A 369 19.32 2.52 5.41
CA PHE A 369 18.31 1.75 6.14
C PHE A 369 17.04 2.58 6.36
N ARG A 370 15.95 1.93 6.75
CA ARG A 370 14.64 2.59 6.89
C ARG A 370 14.51 3.53 8.10
N ASP A 371 15.42 3.41 9.05
CA ASP A 371 15.58 4.33 10.16
C ASP A 371 16.40 5.59 9.79
N GLY A 372 16.89 5.67 8.55
CA GLY A 372 17.75 6.76 8.09
C GLY A 372 19.23 6.56 8.43
N SER A 373 19.60 5.47 9.10
CA SER A 373 21.01 5.15 9.30
C SER A 373 21.68 4.79 7.96
N GLU A 374 22.94 5.16 7.84
CA GLU A 374 23.73 4.91 6.64
C GLU A 374 25.01 4.17 7.01
N THR A 375 25.29 3.08 6.30
CA THR A 375 26.54 2.34 6.45
C THR A 375 27.23 2.23 5.10
N ALA A 376 28.46 2.73 5.02
CA ALA A 376 29.22 2.82 3.78
C ALA A 376 30.38 1.82 3.76
N LEU A 377 30.34 0.87 2.81
CA LEU A 377 31.35 -0.17 2.65
C LEU A 377 32.09 -0.01 1.33
N LYS A 378 33.40 -0.22 1.36
CA LYS A 378 34.22 -0.22 0.14
C LYS A 378 34.33 -1.63 -0.42
N MET A 379 34.11 -1.78 -1.72
CA MET A 379 34.18 -3.08 -2.38
C MET A 379 35.56 -3.76 -2.29
N SER A 380 36.65 -3.01 -2.18
CA SER A 380 38.01 -3.55 -2.02
C SER A 380 38.16 -4.36 -0.73
N ASP A 381 37.42 -3.98 0.30
CA ASP A 381 37.62 -4.47 1.66
C ASP A 381 36.89 -5.81 1.85
N LEU A 382 35.89 -6.07 1.00
CA LEU A 382 35.10 -7.30 0.94
C LEU A 382 35.79 -8.44 0.16
N ALA A 383 36.84 -8.15 -0.62
CA ALA A 383 37.60 -9.16 -1.37
C ALA A 383 38.78 -9.76 -0.58
N SER A 384 39.05 -9.22 0.61
CA SER A 384 40.25 -9.49 1.42
C SER A 384 39.97 -10.35 2.67
N ARG A 385 38.73 -10.80 2.85
CA ARG A 385 38.22 -11.60 3.97
C ARG A 385 37.40 -12.74 3.39
#